data_AF-A0A349Z7Y8-F1
#
_entry.id   AF-A0A349Z7Y8-F1
#
_cell.length_a   1.000
_cell.length_b   1.000
_cell.length_c   1.000
_cell.angle_alpha   90.00
_cell.angle_beta   90.00
_cell.angle_gamma   90.00
#
_symmetry.space_group_name_H-M   'P 1'
#
loop_
_entity.id
_entity.type
_entity.pdbx_description
1 polymer ?
#
loop_
_entity_poly.entity_id
_entity_poly.type
_entity_poly.pdbx_seq_one_letter_code
_entity_poly.pdbx_strand_id
1 'polypeptide(L)'
;LYVTVFLLGASVGLAAVIQSMLLDVSPTGNAMIGALVQCAFNTANAIGPWVGGALLASGASFNETGYASAMLFVGGFIMWALSYLQMRNRNLIPATN
;
A
#
# COMPACT_ATOMS: atom_id res chain seq x y z
N LEU A 1 -9.23 20.92 -1.82
CA LEU A 1 -10.32 19.93 -1.80
C LEU A 1 -10.42 19.15 -3.12
N TYR A 2 -10.79 19.77 -4.24
CA TYR A 2 -10.97 19.06 -5.53
C TYR A 2 -9.74 18.25 -5.98
N VAL A 3 -8.55 18.86 -5.94
CA VAL A 3 -7.29 18.18 -6.27
C VAL A 3 -7.02 17.01 -5.31
N THR A 4 -7.25 17.19 -4.01
CA THR A 4 -7.07 16.15 -3.00
C THR A 4 -8.00 14.95 -3.23
N VAL A 5 -9.28 15.22 -3.53
CA VAL A 5 -10.28 14.17 -3.82
C VAL A 5 -9.94 13.45 -5.13
N PHE A 6 -9.50 14.18 -6.15
CA PHE A 6 -9.02 13.60 -7.41
C PHE A 6 -7.82 12.67 -7.20
N LEU A 7 -6.82 13.12 -6.43
CA LEU A 7 -5.63 12.33 -6.13
C LEU A 7 -5.96 11.07 -5.31
N LEU A 8 -6.88 11.18 -4.34
CA LEU A 8 -7.39 10.03 -3.60
C LEU A 8 -8.04 9.01 -4.56
N GLY A 9 -8.92 9.46 -5.45
CA GLY A 9 -9.53 8.60 -6.47
C GLY A 9 -8.52 7.93 -7.38
N ALA A 10 -7.51 8.67 -7.85
CA ALA A 10 -6.44 8.13 -8.69
C ALA A 10 -5.63 7.04 -7.98
N SER A 11 -5.31 7.25 -6.70
CA SER A 11 -4.56 6.27 -5.90
C SER A 11 -5.35 4.98 -5.64
N VAL A 12 -6.66 5.07 -5.39
CA VAL A 12 -7.53 3.89 -5.21
C VAL A 12 -7.74 3.17 -6.54
N GLY A 13 -7.85 3.88 -7.67
CA GLY A 13 -7.97 3.25 -8.99
C GLY A 13 -6.75 2.40 -9.36
N LEU A 14 -5.55 2.78 -8.91
CA LEU A 14 -4.32 2.04 -9.13
C LEU A 14 -4.36 0.63 -8.52
N ALA A 15 -5.08 0.44 -7.41
CA ALA A 15 -5.26 -0.85 -6.76
C ALA A 15 -5.78 -1.95 -7.69
N ALA A 16 -6.82 -1.62 -8.47
CA ALA A 16 -7.47 -2.56 -9.38
C ALA A 16 -6.53 -2.96 -10.51
N VAL A 17 -5.73 -2.01 -11.02
CA VAL A 17 -4.72 -2.26 -12.06
C VAL A 17 -3.59 -3.14 -11.52
N ILE A 18 -3.09 -2.86 -10.30
CA ILE A 18 -2.05 -3.68 -9.67
C ILE A 18 -2.54 -5.12 -9.48
N GLN A 19 -3.81 -5.31 -9.10
CA GLN A 19 -4.37 -6.64 -8.93
C GLN A 19 -4.30 -7.47 -10.21
N SER A 20 -4.72 -6.93 -11.36
CA SER A 20 -4.61 -7.66 -12.63
C SER A 20 -3.16 -7.95 -13.02
N MET A 21 -2.27 -6.98 -12.81
CA MET A 21 -0.83 -7.13 -13.11
C MET A 21 -0.17 -8.23 -12.26
N LEU A 22 -0.58 -8.39 -11.00
CA LEU A 22 -0.07 -9.45 -10.13
C LEU A 22 -0.61 -10.83 -10.51
N LEU A 23 -1.86 -10.91 -10.98
CA LEU A 23 -2.45 -12.16 -11.48
C LEU A 23 -1.68 -12.67 -12.70
N ASP A 24 -1.24 -11.77 -13.59
CA ASP A 24 -0.45 -12.12 -14.76
C ASP A 24 0.96 -12.66 -14.39
N VAL A 25 1.50 -12.31 -13.22
CA VAL A 25 2.84 -12.73 -12.75
C VAL A 25 2.89 -14.19 -12.28
N SER A 26 1.78 -14.77 -11.81
CA SER A 26 1.77 -16.19 -11.38
C SER A 26 0.53 -16.92 -11.88
N PRO A 27 0.58 -17.45 -13.13
CA PRO A 27 -0.55 -18.08 -13.83
C PRO A 27 -1.16 -19.28 -13.09
N THR A 28 -0.40 -19.96 -12.25
CA THR A 28 -0.84 -21.14 -11.48
C THR A 28 -1.33 -20.79 -10.07
N GLY A 29 -1.17 -19.53 -9.63
CA GLY A 29 -1.37 -19.07 -8.25
C GLY A 29 -2.41 -17.94 -8.10
N ASN A 30 -3.28 -17.75 -9.10
CA ASN A 30 -4.24 -16.63 -9.15
C ASN A 30 -5.09 -16.47 -7.87
N ALA A 31 -5.54 -17.58 -7.28
CA ALA A 31 -6.34 -17.55 -6.05
C ALA A 31 -5.52 -17.03 -4.85
N MET A 32 -4.25 -17.42 -4.72
CA MET A 32 -3.37 -16.97 -3.64
C MET A 32 -3.04 -15.48 -3.78
N ILE A 33 -2.74 -15.04 -5.01
CA ILE A 33 -2.44 -13.62 -5.30
C ILE A 33 -3.66 -12.75 -4.99
N GLY A 34 -4.85 -13.15 -5.48
CA GLY A 34 -6.09 -12.42 -5.21
C GLY A 34 -6.38 -12.31 -3.71
N ALA A 35 -6.22 -13.40 -2.97
CA ALA A 35 -6.39 -13.42 -1.52
C ALA A 35 -5.40 -12.49 -0.80
N LEU A 36 -4.13 -12.46 -1.23
CA LEU A 36 -3.10 -11.57 -0.66
C LEU A 36 -3.41 -10.10 -0.92
N VAL A 37 -3.84 -9.74 -2.13
CA VAL A 37 -4.24 -8.37 -2.46
C VAL A 37 -5.43 -7.94 -1.58
N GLN A 38 -6.45 -8.79 -1.44
CA GLN A 38 -7.58 -8.50 -0.57
C GLN A 38 -7.19 -8.39 0.90
N CYS A 39 -6.28 -9.25 1.37
CA CYS A 39 -5.77 -9.21 2.74
C CYS A 39 -5.04 -7.88 3.00
N ALA A 40 -4.21 -7.42 2.06
CA ALA A 40 -3.54 -6.13 2.15
C ALA A 40 -4.54 -4.96 2.26
N PHE A 41 -5.63 -4.97 1.47
CA PHE A 41 -6.68 -3.96 1.59
C PHE A 41 -7.42 -4.02 2.93
N ASN A 42 -7.74 -5.22 3.42
CA ASN A 42 -8.38 -5.39 4.72
C ASN A 42 -7.49 -4.87 5.86
N THR A 43 -6.19 -5.17 5.81
CA THR A 43 -5.22 -4.64 6.78
C THR A 43 -5.13 -3.12 6.72
N ALA A 44 -5.07 -2.53 5.51
CA ALA A 44 -5.03 -1.07 5.35
C ALA A 44 -6.32 -0.40 5.89
N ASN A 45 -7.48 -0.98 5.60
CA ASN A 45 -8.78 -0.50 6.09
C ASN A 45 -8.92 -0.60 7.61
N ALA A 46 -8.20 -1.52 8.27
CA ALA A 46 -8.19 -1.63 9.72
C ALA A 46 -7.18 -0.67 10.38
N ILE A 47 -5.95 -0.59 9.85
CA ILE A 47 -4.87 0.19 10.45
C ILE A 47 -5.18 1.69 10.44
N GLY A 48 -5.74 2.24 9.36
CA GLY A 48 -6.02 3.67 9.26
C GLY A 48 -6.96 4.19 10.37
N PRO A 49 -8.18 3.66 10.50
CA PRO A 49 -9.10 4.01 11.57
C PRO A 49 -8.58 3.65 12.96
N TRP A 50 -7.81 2.57 13.10
CA TRP A 50 -7.21 2.21 14.38
C TRP A 50 -6.22 3.28 14.87
N VAL A 51 -5.29 3.72 14.02
CA VAL A 51 -4.33 4.79 14.36
C VAL A 51 -5.05 6.13 14.54
N GLY A 52 -6.00 6.46 13.65
CA GLY A 52 -6.78 7.70 13.76
C GLY A 52 -7.62 7.75 15.04
N GLY A 53 -8.28 6.64 15.38
CA GLY A 53 -9.07 6.50 16.60
C GLY A 53 -8.20 6.57 17.86
N ALA A 54 -7.02 5.94 17.85
CA ALA A 54 -6.06 6.03 18.95
C ALA A 54 -5.59 7.48 19.20
N LEU A 55 -5.33 8.24 18.13
CA LEU A 55 -4.96 9.65 18.24
C LEU A 55 -6.11 10.49 18.80
N LEU A 56 -7.32 10.33 18.29
CA LEU A 56 -8.49 11.04 18.80
C LEU A 56 -8.75 10.70 20.28
N ALA A 57 -8.56 9.44 20.68
CA ALA A 57 -8.69 9.00 22.07
C ALA A 57 -7.62 9.62 22.99
N SER A 58 -6.43 9.94 22.49
CA SER A 58 -5.39 10.68 23.23
C SER A 58 -5.65 12.19 23.35
N GLY A 59 -6.76 12.70 22.81
CA GLY A 59 -7.12 14.11 22.83
C GLY A 59 -6.57 14.92 21.66
N ALA A 60 -6.05 14.26 20.62
CA ALA A 60 -5.56 14.93 19.41
C ALA A 60 -6.71 15.57 18.62
N SER A 61 -6.41 16.68 17.94
CA SER A 61 -7.35 17.35 17.06
C SER A 61 -7.56 16.56 15.76
N PHE A 62 -8.70 16.75 15.11
CA PHE A 62 -9.00 16.13 13.81
C PHE A 62 -7.93 16.39 12.75
N ASN A 63 -7.30 17.57 12.77
CA ASN A 63 -6.23 17.91 11.83
C ASN A 63 -4.97 17.04 12.03
N GLU A 64 -4.73 16.55 13.25
CA GLU A 64 -3.54 15.76 13.59
C GLU A 64 -3.63 14.33 13.04
N THR A 65 -4.83 13.82 12.83
CA THR A 65 -5.06 12.52 12.15
C THR A 65 -4.55 12.51 10.70
N GLY A 66 -4.48 13.70 10.07
CA GLY A 66 -3.88 13.87 8.75
C GLY A 66 -2.38 13.57 8.74
N TYR A 67 -1.65 13.95 9.80
CA TYR A 67 -0.22 13.65 9.92
C TYR A 67 0.04 12.16 10.14
N ALA A 68 -0.81 11.46 10.90
CA ALA A 68 -0.72 10.00 11.01
C ALA A 68 -0.91 9.30 9.66
N SER A 69 -1.88 9.77 8.86
CA SER A 69 -2.11 9.23 7.52
C SER A 69 -0.89 9.46 6.61
N ALA A 70 -0.26 10.63 6.72
CA ALA A 70 0.99 10.93 6.00
C ALA A 70 2.14 10.00 6.43
N MET A 71 2.29 9.71 7.73
CA MET A 71 3.30 8.76 8.23
C MET A 71 3.05 7.34 7.72
N LEU A 72 1.79 6.88 7.69
CA LEU A 72 1.44 5.58 7.13
C LEU A 72 1.74 5.50 5.62
N PHE A 73 1.48 6.58 4.88
CA PHE A 73 1.84 6.67 3.46
C PHE A 73 3.35 6.59 3.25
N VAL A 74 4.14 7.30 4.07
CA VAL A 74 5.62 7.21 4.03
C VAL A 74 6.08 5.79 4.33
N GLY A 75 5.46 5.09 5.29
CA GLY A 75 5.74 3.68 5.56
C GLY A 75 5.51 2.79 4.34
N GLY A 76 4.38 2.95 3.65
CA GLY A 76 4.11 2.24 2.40
C GLY A 76 5.11 2.57 1.29
N PHE A 77 5.51 3.84 1.17
CA PHE A 77 6.50 4.30 0.20
C PHE A 77 7.90 3.71 0.46
N ILE A 78 8.31 3.59 1.72
CA ILE A 78 9.56 2.92 2.12
C ILE A 78 9.52 1.44 1.69
N MET A 79 8.42 0.73 1.94
CA MET A 79 8.27 -0.68 1.52
C MET A 79 8.39 -0.83 0.01
N TRP A 80 7.77 0.08 -0.76
CA TRP A 80 7.93 0.12 -2.21
C TRP A 80 9.39 0.36 -2.63
N ALA A 81 10.07 1.33 -2.02
CA ALA A 81 11.46 1.65 -2.33
C ALA A 81 12.39 0.47 -2.02
N LEU A 82 12.19 -0.22 -0.90
CA LEU A 82 12.92 -1.43 -0.54
C LEU A 82 12.70 -2.55 -1.57
N SER A 83 11.46 -2.78 -1.99
CA SER A 83 11.13 -3.74 -3.04
C SER A 83 11.84 -3.40 -4.36
N TYR A 84 11.83 -2.14 -4.76
CA TYR A 84 12.52 -1.66 -5.96
C TYR A 84 14.05 -1.87 -5.88
N LEU A 85 14.66 -1.54 -4.74
CA LEU A 85 16.09 -1.78 -4.49
C LEU A 85 16.44 -3.27 -4.54
N GLN A 86 15.59 -4.13 -3.98
CA GLN A 86 15.77 -5.57 -4.01
C GLN A 86 15.67 -6.14 -5.44
N MET A 87 14.73 -5.67 -6.25
CA MET A 87 14.62 -6.06 -7.66
C MET A 87 15.84 -5.61 -8.45
N ARG A 88 16.33 -4.38 -8.22
CA ARG A 88 17.55 -3.87 -8.84
C ARG A 88 18.78 -4.72 -8.48
N ASN A 89 18.93 -5.12 -7.22
CA ASN A 89 20.05 -5.95 -6.78
C ASN A 89 19.97 -7.39 -7.32
N ARG A 90 18.77 -7.96 -7.45
CA ARG A 90 18.58 -9.27 -8.10
C ARG A 90 19.00 -9.28 -9.57
N ASN A 91 18.82 -8.17 -10.28
CA ASN A 91 19.27 -8.05 -11.68
C ASN A 91 20.80 -7.94 -11.81
N LEU A 92 21.51 -7.63 -10.72
CA LEU A 92 22.97 -7.49 -10.68
C LEU A 92 23.70 -8.78 -10.28
N ILE A 93 22.98 -9.79 -9.78
CA ILE A 93 23.51 -11.13 -9.52
C ILE A 93 22.94 -12.04 -10.61
N PRO A 94 23.66 -12.26 -11.74
CA PRO A 94 23.24 -13.23 -12.72
C PRO A 94 23.14 -14.59 -12.03
N ALA A 95 22.06 -15.31 -12.26
CA ALA A 95 21.98 -16.71 -11.85
C ALA A 95 23.19 -17.44 -12.48
N THR A 96 24.17 -17.79 -11.65
CA THR A 96 25.17 -18.79 -12.04
C THR A 96 24.40 -20.10 -12.19
N ASN A 97 24.34 -20.58 -13.43
CA ASN A 97 23.76 -21.86 -13.83
C ASN A 97 24.26 -23.02 -12.95
#